data_AF-A0A1H7K602-F1
#
_entry.id   AF-A0A1H7K602-F1
#
_cell.length_a   1.000
_cell.length_b   1.000
_cell.length_c   1.000
_cell.angle_alpha   90.00
_cell.angle_beta   90.00
_cell.angle_gamma   90.00
#
_symmetry.space_group_name_H-M   'P 1'
#
loop_
_entity.id
_entity.type
_entity.pdbx_description
1 polymer ?
#
loop_
_entity_poly.entity_id
_entity_poly.type
_entity_poly.pdbx_seq_one_letter_code
_entity_poly.pdbx_strand_id
1 'polypeptide(L)'
;MPACQFNAGPEELAALGTAFHEAWRHVGPIYGPFENPHREWLARLILGLRRSGHSGDIALLAIEQFMATAPLAEWANDAQPRPDRATRN
;
A
#
# COMPACT_ATOMS: atom_id res chain seq x y z
N MET A 1 -3.74 -19.51 -1.76
CA MET A 1 -4.62 -18.50 -2.38
C MET A 1 -4.29 -18.44 -3.87
N PRO A 2 -5.25 -18.42 -4.80
CA PRO A 2 -4.91 -18.24 -6.21
C PRO A 2 -4.19 -16.89 -6.36
N ALA A 3 -3.00 -16.89 -6.96
CA ALA A 3 -2.38 -15.66 -7.42
C ALA A 3 -3.39 -15.02 -8.38
N CYS A 4 -4.03 -13.94 -7.95
CA CYS A 4 -4.95 -13.20 -8.79
C CYS A 4 -4.14 -12.63 -9.95
N GLN A 5 -4.11 -13.36 -11.06
CA GLN A 5 -3.45 -12.92 -12.27
C GLN A 5 -4.19 -11.68 -12.75
N PHE A 6 -3.51 -10.55 -12.67
CA PHE A 6 -4.02 -9.28 -13.12
C PHE A 6 -3.64 -9.15 -14.60
N ASN A 7 -4.60 -9.46 -15.48
CA ASN A 7 -4.39 -9.42 -16.93
C ASN A 7 -4.73 -8.02 -17.44
N ALA A 8 -3.88 -7.04 -17.12
CA ALA A 8 -4.00 -5.68 -17.63
C ALA A 8 -3.23 -5.52 -18.93
N GLY A 9 -3.87 -4.86 -19.90
CA GLY A 9 -3.18 -4.33 -21.06
C GLY A 9 -2.14 -3.27 -20.66
N PRO A 10 -1.19 -2.94 -21.55
CA PRO A 10 -0.13 -1.96 -21.25
C PRO A 10 -0.67 -0.58 -20.85
N GLU A 11 -1.79 -0.14 -21.44
CA GLU A 11 -2.45 1.13 -21.10
C GLU A 11 -3.05 1.09 -19.68
N GLU A 12 -3.65 -0.02 -19.30
CA GLU A 12 -4.22 -0.17 -17.96
C GLU A 12 -3.11 -0.24 -16.90
N LEU A 13 -2.01 -0.92 -17.19
CA LEU A 13 -0.84 -0.92 -16.32
C LEU A 13 -0.23 0.49 -16.17
N ALA A 14 -0.16 1.27 -17.25
CA ALA A 14 0.31 2.65 -17.22
C ALA A 14 -0.63 3.54 -16.38
N ALA A 15 -1.95 3.41 -16.54
CA ALA A 15 -2.92 4.15 -15.75
C ALA A 15 -2.81 3.83 -14.24
N LEU A 16 -2.59 2.56 -13.89
CA LEU A 16 -2.36 2.14 -12.51
C LEU A 16 -1.04 2.69 -11.94
N GLY A 17 0.01 2.72 -12.76
CA GLY A 17 1.30 3.31 -12.39
C GLY A 17 1.18 4.82 -12.12
N THR A 18 0.42 5.54 -12.94
CA THR A 18 0.13 6.97 -12.75
C THR A 18 -0.67 7.19 -11.46
N ALA A 19 -1.76 6.44 -11.26
CA ALA A 19 -2.57 6.54 -10.05
C ALA A 19 -1.75 6.23 -8.79
N PHE A 20 -0.84 5.25 -8.85
CA PHE A 20 0.05 4.92 -7.76
C PHE A 20 1.03 6.06 -7.44
N HIS A 21 1.71 6.62 -8.45
CA HIS A 21 2.65 7.71 -8.22
C HIS A 21 1.96 8.97 -7.68
N GLU A 22 0.76 9.28 -8.18
CA GLU A 22 -0.03 10.41 -7.68
C GLU A 22 -0.44 10.19 -6.22
N ALA A 23 -1.01 9.02 -5.92
CA ALA A 23 -1.41 8.67 -4.56
C ALA A 23 -0.22 8.65 -3.58
N TRP A 24 0.91 8.07 -3.98
CA TRP A 24 2.11 8.02 -3.15
C TRP A 24 2.72 9.40 -2.89
N ARG A 25 2.71 10.27 -3.91
CA ARG A 25 3.12 11.67 -3.75
C ARG A 25 2.23 12.42 -2.76
N HIS A 26 0.94 12.10 -2.72
CA HIS A 26 -0.02 12.73 -1.80
C HIS A 26 0.12 12.22 -0.37
N VAL A 27 0.28 10.91 -0.17
CA VAL A 27 0.56 10.30 1.14
C VAL A 27 1.85 10.87 1.75
N GLY A 28 2.79 11.28 0.90
CA GLY A 28 4.04 11.89 1.32
C GLY A 28 5.08 10.83 1.72
N PRO A 29 6.33 11.24 1.96
CA PRO A 29 7.40 10.29 2.19
C PRO A 29 7.27 9.65 3.57
N ILE A 30 6.97 8.34 3.58
CA ILE A 30 7.08 7.50 4.76
C ILE A 30 8.51 6.97 4.81
N TYR A 31 9.37 7.61 5.59
CA TYR A 31 10.76 7.19 5.75
C TYR A 31 10.89 6.06 6.76
N GLY A 32 11.77 5.08 6.47
CA GLY A 32 12.13 4.01 7.40
C GLY A 32 11.67 2.61 6.95
N PRO A 33 11.68 1.62 7.86
CA PRO A 33 11.48 0.20 7.51
C PRO A 33 10.09 -0.10 6.95
N PHE A 34 9.15 0.84 7.11
CA PHE A 34 7.76 0.68 6.67
C PHE A 34 7.46 1.27 5.31
N GLU A 35 8.43 1.91 4.64
CA GLU A 35 8.19 2.50 3.32
C GLU A 35 7.64 1.45 2.33
N ASN A 36 8.31 0.30 2.22
CA ASN A 36 7.91 -0.78 1.32
C ASN A 36 6.54 -1.39 1.68
N PRO A 37 6.24 -1.73 2.95
CA PRO A 37 4.90 -2.17 3.36
C PRO A 37 3.79 -1.18 3.00
N HIS A 38 4.01 0.12 3.19
CA HIS A 38 3.01 1.14 2.84
C HIS A 38 2.84 1.28 1.32
N ARG A 39 3.94 1.25 0.55
CA ARG A 39 3.87 1.21 -0.92
C ARG A 39 3.10 -0.01 -1.41
N GLU A 40 3.35 -1.18 -0.84
CA GLU A 40 2.66 -2.41 -1.21
C GLU A 40 1.17 -2.35 -0.85
N TRP A 41 0.82 -1.81 0.32
CA TRP A 41 -0.57 -1.61 0.72
C TRP A 41 -1.31 -0.68 -0.23
N LEU A 42 -0.72 0.47 -0.57
CA LEU A 42 -1.31 1.41 -1.51
C LEU A 42 -1.50 0.78 -2.90
N ALA A 43 -0.53 0.02 -3.39
CA ALA A 43 -0.65 -0.70 -4.65
C ALA A 43 -1.80 -1.71 -4.64
N ARG A 44 -1.98 -2.45 -3.53
CA ARG A 44 -3.11 -3.38 -3.35
C ARG A 44 -4.46 -2.68 -3.35
N LEU A 45 -4.56 -1.51 -2.72
CA LEU A 45 -5.79 -0.70 -2.73
C LEU A 45 -6.15 -0.28 -4.14
N ILE A 46 -5.20 0.28 -4.90
CA ILE A 46 -5.41 0.72 -6.29
C ILE A 46 -5.84 -0.44 -7.18
N LEU A 47 -5.18 -1.60 -7.05
CA LEU A 47 -5.57 -2.82 -7.78
C LEU A 47 -6.98 -3.31 -7.40
N GLY A 48 -7.33 -3.27 -6.11
CA GLY A 48 -8.65 -3.65 -5.63
C GLY A 48 -9.76 -2.73 -6.16
N LEU A 49 -9.52 -1.41 -6.14
CA LEU A 49 -10.45 -0.41 -6.67
C LEU A 49 -10.66 -0.59 -8.17
N ARG A 50 -9.59 -0.83 -8.93
CA ARG A 50 -9.69 -1.08 -10.38
C ARG A 50 -10.51 -2.33 -10.69
N ARG A 51 -10.27 -3.44 -9.99
CA ARG A 51 -11.02 -4.70 -10.18
C ARG A 51 -12.49 -4.58 -9.80
N SER A 52 -12.82 -3.65 -8.90
CA SER A 52 -14.21 -3.36 -8.52
C SER A 52 -14.97 -2.56 -9.58
N GLY A 53 -14.33 -2.19 -10.70
CA GLY A 53 -14.96 -1.42 -11.77
C GLY A 53 -15.23 0.03 -11.39
N HIS A 54 -14.53 0.56 -10.38
CA HIS A 54 -14.70 1.95 -9.97
C HIS A 54 -14.30 2.88 -11.11
N SER A 55 -15.25 3.73 -11.54
CA SER A 55 -15.09 4.64 -12.68
C SER A 55 -14.69 6.07 -12.28
N GLY A 56 -14.52 6.32 -10.98
CA GLY A 56 -14.06 7.60 -10.43
C GLY A 56 -12.55 7.69 -10.32
N ASP A 57 -12.09 8.73 -9.63
CA ASP A 57 -10.67 8.97 -9.39
C ASP A 57 -10.07 7.91 -8.45
N ILE A 58 -9.44 6.90 -9.04
CA ILE A 58 -8.87 5.76 -8.31
C ILE A 58 -7.77 6.22 -7.37
N ALA A 59 -7.01 7.26 -7.72
CA ALA A 59 -5.93 7.77 -6.89
C ALA A 59 -6.48 8.41 -5.61
N LEU A 60 -7.45 9.32 -5.74
CA LEU A 60 -8.09 9.97 -4.59
C LEU A 60 -8.70 8.94 -3.64
N LEU A 61 -9.49 8.00 -4.17
CA LEU A 61 -10.13 7.00 -3.33
C LEU A 61 -9.10 6.06 -2.68
N ALA A 62 -8.02 5.70 -3.38
CA ALA A 62 -6.94 4.92 -2.80
C ALA A 62 -6.23 5.68 -1.67
N ILE A 63 -6.05 7.00 -1.78
CA ILE A 63 -5.51 7.85 -0.71
C ILE A 63 -6.45 7.82 0.50
N GLU A 64 -7.76 8.02 0.30
CA GLU A 64 -8.74 8.00 1.39
C GLU A 64 -8.75 6.64 2.11
N GLN A 65 -8.80 5.55 1.34
CA GLN A 65 -8.74 4.20 1.89
C GLN A 65 -7.41 3.94 2.60
N PHE A 66 -6.30 4.39 2.03
CA PHE A 66 -5.00 4.28 2.66
C PHE A 66 -4.99 5.01 4.01
N MET A 67 -5.44 6.26 4.09
CA MET A 67 -5.47 7.00 5.36
C MET A 67 -6.42 6.35 6.39
N ALA A 68 -7.52 5.76 5.94
CA ALA A 68 -8.51 5.10 6.80
C ALA A 68 -8.07 3.70 7.30
N THR A 69 -7.19 3.03 6.56
CA THR A 69 -6.85 1.61 6.80
C THR A 69 -5.37 1.33 6.96
N ALA A 70 -4.50 2.31 6.69
CA ALA A 70 -3.07 2.15 6.86
C ALA A 70 -2.79 1.84 8.32
N PRO A 71 -2.15 0.69 8.61
CA PRO A 71 -1.78 0.29 9.96
C PRO A 71 -0.56 1.08 10.46
N LEU A 72 -0.68 2.42 10.48
CA LEU A 72 0.34 3.37 10.88
C LEU A 72 0.84 3.12 12.31
N ALA A 73 -0.05 2.70 13.22
CA ALA A 73 0.28 2.40 14.62
C ALA A 73 0.77 0.97 14.85
N GLU A 74 0.21 -0.02 14.14
CA GLU A 74 0.53 -1.44 14.36
C GLU A 74 1.87 -1.82 13.72
N TRP A 75 2.20 -1.26 12.57
CA TRP A 75 3.50 -1.51 11.96
C TRP A 75 4.61 -0.83 12.75
N ALA A 76 4.43 0.40 13.22
CA ALA A 76 5.40 1.09 14.09
C ALA A 76 5.83 0.25 15.32
N ASN A 77 4.94 -0.60 15.85
CA ASN A 77 5.24 -1.52 16.96
C ASN A 77 6.06 -2.76 16.54
N ASP A 78 5.95 -3.21 15.28
CA ASP A 78 6.66 -4.39 14.76
C ASP A 78 8.11 -4.09 14.33
N ALA A 79 8.46 -2.83 14.03
CA ALA A 79 9.88 -2.44 13.85
C ALA A 79 10.61 -2.16 15.16
N GLN A 80 9.96 -2.28 16.32
CA GLN A 80 10.71 -2.36 17.56
C GLN A 80 11.36 -3.75 17.59
N PRO A 81 12.70 -3.87 17.55
CA PRO A 81 13.32 -5.18 17.72
C PRO A 81 12.77 -5.72 19.04
N ARG A 82 12.07 -6.86 18.97
CA ARG A 82 11.65 -7.58 20.16
C ARG A 82 12.87 -7.60 21.08
N PRO A 83 12.79 -7.09 22.32
CA PRO A 83 13.93 -7.12 23.20
C PRO A 83 14.35 -8.59 23.26
N ASP A 84 15.55 -8.85 22.72
CA ASP A 84 16.18 -10.14 22.78
C ASP A 84 16.11 -10.54 24.25
N ARG A 85 15.34 -11.59 24.53
CA ARG A 85 15.32 -12.20 25.86
C ARG A 85 16.66 -12.90 26.08
N ALA A 86 17.76 -12.16 25.97
CA ALA A 86 19.01 -12.43 26.65
C ALA A 86 18.78 -12.19 28.14
N THR A 87 18.15 -13.16 28.79
CA THR A 87 18.20 -13.33 30.25
C THR A 87 18.04 -14.84 30.47
N ARG A 88 19.15 -15.58 30.53
CA ARG A 88 19.92 -15.87 31.76
C ARG A 88 19.43 -17.19 32.39
N ASN A 89 20.19 -18.26 32.20
CA ASN A 89 20.89 -18.99 33.26
C ASN A 89 21.83 -20.03 32.66
#